data_AF-A0A538DTX2-F1
#
_entry.id   AF-A0A538DTX2-F1
#
_cell.length_a   1.000
_cell.length_b   1.000
_cell.length_c   1.000
_cell.angle_alpha   90.00
_cell.angle_beta   90.00
_cell.angle_gamma   90.00
#
_symmetry.space_group_name_H-M   'P 1'
#
loop_
_entity.id
_entity.type
_entity.pdbx_description
1 polymer ?
#
loop_
_entity_poly.entity_id
_entity_poly.type
_entity_poly.pdbx_seq_one_letter_code
_entity_poly.pdbx_strand_id
1 'polypeptide(L)'
;MRLRRPRTMFWRRTRSTKTRPSGGLSCSRRSPERRGYAESVPELPEVETVRARLEPVLTGRRFVRVEIADPRVTRPFDPAVVAVELEGETVAAVERRGKYLIVRFESGRSLLIHLRMTGSLRHATAGTLADDPYRRVVVRLDDGSDVAYRDVRRFGTWLLVEPGELEPYLSARLGGEPLDRTFTSRRLAER
;
A
#
# COMPACT_ATOMS: atom_id res chain seq x y z
N MET A 1 9.18 55.63 5.85
CA MET A 1 8.82 54.72 4.75
C MET A 1 7.46 54.10 5.08
N ARG A 2 6.44 54.44 4.30
CA ARG A 2 5.02 54.22 4.62
C ARG A 2 4.55 52.83 4.19
N LEU A 3 3.82 52.16 5.08
CA LEU A 3 3.01 50.96 4.85
C LEU A 3 2.01 51.17 3.70
N ARG A 4 1.92 50.20 2.78
CA ARG A 4 0.84 50.11 1.79
C ARG A 4 0.24 48.70 1.80
N ARG A 5 -0.97 48.60 2.33
CA ARG A 5 -1.95 47.56 1.96
C ARG A 5 -2.52 47.86 0.57
N PRO A 6 -3.00 46.84 -0.15
CA PRO A 6 -4.30 46.97 -0.79
C PRO A 6 -5.15 45.69 -0.62
N ARG A 7 -6.37 45.84 -0.10
CA ARG A 7 -7.66 45.87 -0.84
C ARG A 7 -8.28 44.48 -1.00
N THR A 8 -9.18 44.23 -0.05
CA THR A 8 -10.37 43.37 -0.14
C THR A 8 -11.08 43.50 -1.48
N MET A 9 -11.49 42.38 -2.08
CA MET A 9 -12.53 42.38 -3.11
C MET A 9 -13.55 41.28 -2.81
N PHE A 10 -14.66 41.74 -2.22
CA PHE A 10 -15.93 41.06 -2.08
C PHE A 10 -16.47 40.65 -3.45
N TRP A 11 -16.86 39.38 -3.63
CA TRP A 11 -17.73 38.97 -4.73
C TRP A 11 -19.18 38.88 -4.23
N ARG A 12 -20.02 39.75 -4.80
CA ARG A 12 -21.47 39.80 -4.58
C ARG A 12 -22.14 38.59 -5.24
N ARG A 13 -23.02 37.94 -4.49
CA ARG A 13 -24.05 37.02 -5.00
C ARG A 13 -25.07 37.81 -5.83
N THR A 14 -25.26 37.43 -7.09
CA THR A 14 -26.46 37.78 -7.87
C THR A 14 -27.44 36.61 -7.81
N ARG A 15 -28.63 36.88 -7.27
CA ARG A 15 -29.78 35.97 -7.37
C ARG A 15 -30.40 36.17 -8.74
N SER A 16 -30.49 35.10 -9.53
CA SER A 16 -31.32 35.06 -10.73
C SER A 16 -32.50 34.13 -10.44
N THR A 17 -33.68 34.74 -10.34
CA THR A 17 -34.99 34.08 -10.33
C THR A 17 -35.32 33.67 -11.77
N LYS A 18 -35.46 32.36 -12.03
CA LYS A 18 -35.98 31.86 -13.30
C LYS A 18 -37.27 31.08 -13.08
N THR A 19 -38.32 31.63 -13.67
CA THR A 19 -39.71 31.18 -13.71
C THR A 19 -39.84 29.82 -14.39
N ARG A 20 -40.73 28.96 -13.86
CA ARG A 20 -41.05 27.62 -14.37
C ARG A 20 -42.09 27.69 -15.49
N PRO A 21 -41.93 26.94 -16.59
CA PRO A 21 -43.05 26.58 -17.46
C PRO A 21 -43.64 25.22 -17.03
N SER A 22 -44.97 25.18 -17.01
CA SER A 22 -45.81 24.00 -16.90
C SER A 22 -45.98 23.33 -18.26
N GLY A 23 -45.53 22.09 -18.39
CA GLY A 23 -45.73 21.26 -19.58
C GLY A 23 -45.52 19.80 -19.22
N GLY A 24 -46.60 19.03 -19.26
CA GLY A 24 -46.61 17.62 -18.89
C GLY A 24 -45.87 16.76 -19.90
N LEU A 25 -45.02 15.86 -19.41
CA LEU A 25 -44.54 14.69 -20.13
C LEU A 25 -44.47 13.52 -19.14
N SER A 26 -44.88 12.37 -19.65
CA SER A 26 -45.15 11.12 -18.97
C SER A 26 -44.00 10.61 -18.09
N CYS A 27 -44.36 10.16 -16.90
CA CYS A 27 -43.46 9.52 -15.95
C CYS A 27 -43.18 8.08 -16.42
N SER A 28 -42.25 7.90 -17.37
CA SER A 28 -41.57 6.62 -17.55
C SER A 28 -40.36 6.61 -16.61
N ARG A 29 -40.52 5.99 -15.44
CA ARG A 29 -39.42 5.78 -14.48
C ARG A 29 -38.47 4.72 -15.05
N ARG A 30 -37.55 5.12 -15.92
CA ARG A 30 -36.31 4.36 -16.11
C ARG A 30 -35.38 4.75 -14.97
N SER A 31 -35.34 3.89 -13.96
CA SER A 31 -34.32 3.91 -12.92
C SER A 31 -32.94 3.95 -13.59
N PRO A 32 -32.08 4.93 -13.30
CA PRO A 32 -30.69 4.79 -13.66
C PRO A 32 -30.14 3.67 -12.78
N GLU A 33 -29.69 2.59 -13.41
CA GLU A 33 -28.92 1.54 -12.76
C GLU A 33 -27.78 2.21 -12.01
N ARG A 34 -27.94 2.32 -10.69
CA ARG A 34 -26.86 2.64 -9.78
C ARG A 34 -25.89 1.48 -9.90
N ARG A 35 -24.91 1.57 -10.81
CA ARG A 35 -23.69 0.77 -10.73
C ARG A 35 -23.11 1.08 -9.36
N GLY A 36 -23.37 0.16 -8.43
CA GLY A 36 -22.83 0.21 -7.09
C GLY A 36 -21.33 0.33 -7.24
N TYR A 37 -20.77 1.43 -6.77
CA TYR A 37 -19.40 1.41 -6.31
C TYR A 37 -19.38 0.37 -5.20
N ALA A 38 -18.87 -0.82 -5.50
CA ALA A 38 -18.37 -1.71 -4.47
C ALA A 38 -17.17 -0.98 -3.86
N GLU A 39 -17.44 -0.14 -2.86
CA GLU A 39 -16.44 0.29 -1.90
C GLU A 39 -15.98 -0.97 -1.17
N SER A 40 -15.06 -1.70 -1.78
CA SER A 40 -14.38 -2.81 -1.11
C SER A 40 -13.47 -2.21 -0.05
N VAL A 41 -13.97 -2.24 1.19
CA VAL A 41 -13.23 -2.04 2.42
C VAL A 41 -12.06 -3.05 2.44
N PRO A 42 -10.78 -2.60 2.36
CA PRO A 42 -9.65 -3.50 2.17
C PRO A 42 -9.05 -3.90 3.52
N GLU A 43 -9.73 -4.75 4.29
CA GLU A 43 -9.28 -4.96 5.68
C GLU A 43 -8.52 -6.28 5.89
N LEU A 44 -8.77 -7.34 5.12
CA LEU A 44 -8.04 -8.63 5.25
C LEU A 44 -7.78 -9.42 3.95
N PRO A 45 -8.68 -9.49 2.95
CA PRO A 45 -8.44 -10.32 1.76
C PRO A 45 -7.46 -9.70 0.74
N GLU A 46 -7.21 -8.39 0.80
CA GLU A 46 -6.34 -7.74 -0.19
C GLU A 46 -4.87 -8.08 0.03
N VAL A 47 -4.38 -8.08 1.28
CA VAL A 47 -2.97 -8.41 1.55
C VAL A 47 -2.69 -9.88 1.22
N GLU A 48 -3.63 -10.79 1.49
CA GLU A 48 -3.50 -12.18 1.07
C GLU A 48 -3.50 -12.31 -0.45
N THR A 49 -4.34 -11.54 -1.13
CA THR A 49 -4.34 -11.49 -2.61
C THR A 49 -3.02 -10.94 -3.15
N VAL A 50 -2.40 -9.95 -2.48
CA VAL A 50 -1.08 -9.44 -2.83
C VAL A 50 -0.01 -10.51 -2.59
N ARG A 51 -0.03 -11.20 -1.45
CA ARG A 51 0.87 -12.32 -1.14
C ARG A 51 0.79 -13.41 -2.21
N ALA A 52 -0.42 -13.87 -2.53
CA ALA A 52 -0.65 -14.93 -3.52
C ALA A 52 -0.19 -14.55 -4.93
N ARG A 53 -0.17 -13.25 -5.27
CA ARG A 53 0.36 -12.76 -6.55
C ARG A 53 1.87 -12.63 -6.55
N LEU A 54 2.48 -12.31 -5.41
CA LEU A 54 3.91 -12.03 -5.30
C LEU A 54 4.75 -13.26 -5.00
N GLU A 55 4.25 -14.20 -4.19
CA GLU A 55 4.96 -15.44 -3.86
C GLU A 55 5.50 -16.17 -5.10
N PRO A 56 4.71 -16.48 -6.15
CA PRO A 56 5.22 -17.24 -7.30
C PRO A 56 6.26 -16.48 -8.13
N VAL A 57 6.34 -15.15 -8.01
CA VAL A 57 7.31 -14.32 -8.76
C VAL A 57 8.53 -13.95 -7.93
N LEU A 58 8.44 -13.97 -6.60
CA LEU A 58 9.53 -13.61 -5.70
C LEU A 58 10.28 -14.81 -5.15
N THR A 59 9.61 -15.90 -4.81
CA THR A 59 10.25 -17.04 -4.14
C THR A 59 11.37 -17.65 -5.01
N GLY A 60 12.55 -17.82 -4.42
CA GLY A 60 13.77 -18.29 -5.08
C GLY A 60 14.50 -17.23 -5.90
N ARG A 61 14.00 -15.99 -5.95
CA ARG A 61 14.65 -14.88 -6.67
C ARG A 61 15.58 -14.11 -5.76
N ARG A 62 16.70 -13.65 -6.32
CA ARG A 62 17.64 -12.74 -5.66
C ARG A 62 17.37 -11.28 -6.01
N PHE A 63 17.47 -10.41 -5.01
CA PHE A 63 17.43 -8.97 -5.21
C PHE A 63 18.78 -8.50 -5.76
N VAL A 64 18.81 -8.08 -7.02
CA VAL A 64 20.04 -7.62 -7.69
C VAL A 64 20.30 -6.14 -7.43
N ARG A 65 19.24 -5.35 -7.39
CA ARG A 65 19.34 -3.91 -7.18
C ARG A 65 18.09 -3.39 -6.49
N VAL A 66 18.26 -2.52 -5.51
CA VAL A 66 17.16 -1.91 -4.77
C VAL A 66 17.27 -0.40 -4.85
N GLU A 67 16.22 0.26 -5.32
CA GLU A 67 16.15 1.71 -5.42
C GLU A 67 15.00 2.24 -4.59
N ILE A 68 15.31 2.97 -3.52
CA ILE A 68 14.32 3.58 -2.63
C ILE A 68 14.30 5.09 -2.88
N ALA A 69 13.28 5.56 -3.61
CA ALA A 69 13.12 6.96 -3.99
C ALA A 69 12.45 7.82 -2.90
N ASP A 70 11.60 7.22 -2.05
CA ASP A 70 10.96 7.95 -0.94
C ASP A 70 11.52 7.49 0.41
N PRO A 71 12.31 8.34 1.11
CA PRO A 71 12.94 7.97 2.37
C PRO A 71 11.93 7.70 3.49
N ARG A 72 10.66 8.13 3.33
CA ARG A 72 9.61 7.88 4.33
C ARG A 72 9.30 6.40 4.49
N VAL A 73 9.57 5.60 3.46
CA VAL A 73 9.30 4.17 3.45
C VAL A 73 10.17 3.44 4.48
N THR A 74 11.43 3.85 4.66
CA THR A 74 12.39 3.14 5.53
C THR A 74 12.68 3.86 6.85
N ARG A 75 11.95 4.93 7.19
CA ARG A 75 12.21 5.68 8.43
C ARG A 75 12.16 4.78 9.67
N PRO A 76 13.11 4.94 10.61
CA PRO A 76 14.11 6.01 10.71
C PRO A 76 15.42 5.77 9.95
N PHE A 77 15.56 4.65 9.24
CA PHE A 77 16.80 4.24 8.59
C PHE A 77 17.02 4.96 7.26
N ASP A 78 18.31 5.18 6.94
CA ASP A 78 18.71 5.77 5.66
C ASP A 78 18.35 4.83 4.50
N PRO A 79 17.66 5.32 3.45
CA PRO A 79 17.20 4.49 2.35
C PRO A 79 18.35 3.86 1.55
N ALA A 80 19.51 4.51 1.44
CA ALA A 80 20.65 3.96 0.71
C ALA A 80 21.28 2.79 1.47
N VAL A 81 21.36 2.90 2.80
CA VAL A 81 21.83 1.79 3.65
C VAL A 81 20.88 0.60 3.55
N VAL A 82 19.56 0.82 3.68
CA VAL A 82 18.57 -0.26 3.56
C VAL A 82 18.58 -0.89 2.17
N ALA A 83 18.79 -0.11 1.11
CA ALA A 83 18.91 -0.65 -0.25
C ALA A 83 20.11 -1.60 -0.36
N VAL A 84 21.29 -1.19 0.10
CA VAL A 84 22.51 -2.02 0.06
C VAL A 84 22.34 -3.30 0.88
N GLU A 85 21.74 -3.22 2.07
CA GLU A 85 21.50 -4.39 2.93
C GLU A 85 20.53 -5.42 2.33
N LEU A 86 19.60 -4.95 1.48
CA LEU A 86 18.65 -5.80 0.75
C LEU A 86 19.23 -6.38 -0.54
N GLU A 87 20.26 -5.76 -1.11
CA GLU A 87 20.91 -6.26 -2.31
C GLU A 87 21.69 -7.54 -2.00
N GLY A 88 21.54 -8.54 -2.87
CA GLY A 88 22.13 -9.86 -2.71
C GLY A 88 21.26 -10.86 -1.94
N GLU A 89 20.20 -10.42 -1.26
CA GLU A 89 19.29 -11.30 -0.55
C GLU A 89 18.45 -12.16 -1.50
N THR A 90 18.31 -13.45 -1.17
CA THR A 90 17.46 -14.40 -1.89
C THR A 90 16.18 -14.64 -1.11
N VAL A 91 15.03 -14.51 -1.76
CA VAL A 91 13.73 -14.71 -1.12
C VAL A 91 13.46 -16.19 -0.91
N ALA A 92 13.33 -16.61 0.35
CA ALA A 92 12.97 -17.96 0.74
C ALA A 92 11.45 -18.17 0.75
N ALA A 93 10.67 -17.19 1.22
CA ALA A 93 9.22 -17.28 1.31
C ALA A 93 8.55 -15.90 1.36
N VAL A 94 7.27 -15.85 0.98
CA VAL A 94 6.42 -14.65 1.10
C VAL A 94 5.17 -14.98 1.90
N GLU A 95 5.02 -14.32 3.03
CA GLU A 95 4.01 -14.62 4.03
C GLU A 95 3.19 -13.38 4.38
N ARG A 96 2.08 -13.60 5.08
CA ARG A 96 1.25 -12.52 5.62
C ARG A 96 0.99 -12.76 7.10
N ARG A 97 1.15 -11.69 7.89
CA ARG A 97 0.70 -11.64 9.29
C ARG A 97 -0.10 -10.36 9.52
N GLY A 98 -1.40 -10.51 9.81
CA GLY A 98 -2.33 -9.40 9.92
C GLY A 98 -2.25 -8.47 8.70
N LYS A 99 -1.81 -7.23 8.94
CA LYS A 99 -1.66 -6.16 7.95
C LYS A 99 -0.25 -6.05 7.32
N TYR A 100 0.65 -6.96 7.68
CA TYR A 100 2.03 -6.99 7.18
C TYR A 100 2.18 -8.09 6.14
N LEU A 101 2.84 -7.74 5.05
CA LEU A 101 3.45 -8.69 4.13
C LEU A 101 4.89 -8.92 4.59
N ILE A 102 5.32 -10.17 4.68
CA ILE A 102 6.64 -10.57 5.18
C ILE A 102 7.36 -11.28 4.05
N VAL A 103 8.51 -10.78 3.64
CA VAL A 103 9.42 -11.46 2.72
C VAL A 103 10.55 -12.04 3.56
N ARG A 104 10.61 -13.37 3.66
CA ARG A 104 11.69 -14.08 4.35
C ARG A 104 12.83 -14.33 3.38
N PHE A 105 14.05 -14.10 3.84
CA PHE A 105 15.24 -14.35 3.06
C PHE A 105 15.97 -15.61 3.51
N GLU A 106 16.77 -16.19 2.62
CA GLU A 106 17.60 -17.36 2.92
C GLU A 106 18.65 -17.10 4.00
N SER A 107 19.07 -15.84 4.19
CA SER A 107 19.95 -15.41 5.29
C SER A 107 19.32 -15.52 6.68
N GLY A 108 18.00 -15.76 6.76
CA GLY A 108 17.22 -15.72 7.99
C GLY A 108 16.69 -14.33 8.34
N ARG A 109 17.12 -13.28 7.63
CA ARG A 109 16.55 -11.93 7.75
C ARG A 109 15.14 -11.88 7.16
N SER A 110 14.36 -10.88 7.54
CA SER A 110 12.99 -10.69 7.05
C SER A 110 12.71 -9.24 6.73
N LEU A 111 12.10 -8.98 5.57
CA LEU A 111 11.59 -7.66 5.20
C LEU A 111 10.08 -7.59 5.49
N LEU A 112 9.71 -6.72 6.42
CA LEU A 112 8.31 -6.43 6.75
C LEU A 112 7.84 -5.24 5.94
N ILE A 113 6.75 -5.43 5.19
CA ILE A 113 6.12 -4.41 4.37
C ILE A 113 4.71 -4.15 4.91
N HIS A 114 4.47 -2.92 5.35
CA HIS A 114 3.15 -2.45 5.73
C HIS A 114 2.57 -1.59 4.60
N LEU A 115 1.59 -2.11 3.86
CA LEU A 115 1.01 -1.40 2.69
C LEU A 115 0.14 -0.19 3.06
N ARG A 116 -0.47 -0.20 4.27
CA ARG A 116 -1.42 0.84 4.73
C ARG A 116 -2.60 0.93 3.76
N MET A 117 -2.99 2.13 3.34
CA MET A 117 -4.24 2.38 2.61
C MET A 117 -4.08 2.33 1.10
N THR A 118 -2.93 2.74 0.56
CA THR A 118 -2.70 2.91 -0.89
C THR A 118 -1.42 2.24 -1.38
N GLY A 119 -0.71 1.54 -0.50
CA GLY A 119 0.47 0.77 -0.87
C GLY A 119 0.09 -0.41 -1.73
N SER A 120 0.78 -0.58 -2.86
CA SER A 120 0.62 -1.74 -3.72
C SER A 120 1.96 -2.18 -4.29
N LEU A 121 2.11 -3.48 -4.48
CA LEU A 121 3.28 -4.09 -5.10
C LEU A 121 2.90 -4.64 -6.46
N ARG A 122 3.74 -4.38 -7.46
CA ARG A 122 3.51 -4.78 -8.85
C ARG A 122 4.77 -5.43 -9.39
N HIS A 123 4.63 -6.65 -9.89
CA HIS A 123 5.64 -7.30 -10.70
C HIS A 123 5.49 -6.85 -12.16
N ALA A 124 6.61 -6.53 -12.79
CA ALA A 124 6.73 -6.17 -14.20
C ALA A 124 7.87 -7.00 -14.80
N THR A 125 7.64 -7.59 -15.97
CA THR A 125 8.70 -8.29 -16.70
C THR A 125 9.77 -7.30 -17.17
N ALA A 126 10.97 -7.80 -17.44
CA ALA A 126 12.12 -6.99 -17.81
C ALA A 126 11.79 -5.92 -18.87
N GLY A 127 12.05 -4.66 -18.55
CA GLY A 127 11.82 -3.52 -19.45
C GLY A 127 10.35 -3.10 -19.63
N THR A 128 9.40 -3.71 -18.93
CA THR A 128 7.96 -3.35 -19.01
C THR A 128 7.48 -2.44 -17.88
N LEU A 129 8.37 -2.07 -16.95
CA LEU A 129 8.02 -1.21 -15.84
C LEU A 129 7.71 0.21 -16.35
N ALA A 130 6.42 0.56 -16.35
CA ALA A 130 5.97 1.89 -16.74
C ALA A 130 6.47 2.98 -15.79
N ASP A 131 6.60 4.20 -16.31
CA ASP A 131 6.85 5.34 -15.46
C ASP A 131 5.62 5.66 -14.61
N ASP A 132 5.82 5.80 -13.30
CA ASP A 132 4.76 6.01 -12.32
C ASP A 132 5.24 7.00 -11.24
N PRO A 133 4.64 8.20 -11.12
CA PRO A 133 5.03 9.21 -10.14
C PRO A 133 4.74 8.78 -8.67
N TYR A 134 3.95 7.73 -8.50
CA TYR A 134 3.61 7.18 -7.19
C TYR A 134 4.51 6.00 -6.80
N ARG A 135 5.45 5.60 -7.66
CA ARG A 135 6.50 4.63 -7.36
C ARG A 135 7.44 5.17 -6.29
N ARG A 136 7.75 4.33 -5.31
CA ARG A 136 8.55 4.67 -4.12
C ARG A 136 9.76 3.76 -3.97
N VAL A 137 9.60 2.48 -4.28
CA VAL A 137 10.70 1.52 -4.27
C VAL A 137 10.65 0.68 -5.55
N VAL A 138 11.81 0.35 -6.10
CA VAL A 138 11.97 -0.61 -7.19
C VAL A 138 13.01 -1.63 -6.76
N VAL A 139 12.66 -2.90 -6.90
CA VAL A 139 13.56 -4.03 -6.68
C VAL A 139 13.73 -4.75 -8.01
N ARG A 140 14.96 -4.82 -8.51
CA ARG A 140 15.31 -5.62 -9.68
C ARG A 140 15.69 -7.02 -9.23
N LEU A 141 15.12 -8.02 -9.87
CA LEU A 141 15.38 -9.44 -9.62
C LEU A 141 16.46 -9.98 -10.56
N ASP A 142 16.98 -11.16 -10.26
CA ASP A 142 18.02 -11.86 -11.03
C ASP A 142 17.60 -12.36 -12.41
N ASP A 143 16.29 -12.55 -12.64
CA ASP A 143 15.72 -12.85 -13.95
C ASP A 143 15.48 -11.59 -14.82
N GLY A 144 15.90 -10.42 -14.32
CA GLY A 144 15.75 -9.13 -14.98
C GLY A 144 14.37 -8.50 -14.84
N SER A 145 13.41 -9.17 -14.18
CA SER A 145 12.12 -8.57 -13.84
C SER A 145 12.25 -7.55 -12.70
N ASP A 146 11.22 -6.71 -12.55
CA ASP A 146 11.16 -5.67 -11.54
C ASP A 146 9.93 -5.84 -10.66
N VAL A 147 10.09 -5.58 -9.37
CA VAL A 147 8.99 -5.41 -8.42
C VAL A 147 8.99 -3.97 -7.92
N ALA A 148 7.91 -3.26 -8.23
CA ALA A 148 7.73 -1.86 -7.84
C ALA A 148 6.71 -1.72 -6.71
N TYR A 149 7.11 -0.98 -5.67
CA TYR A 149 6.23 -0.51 -4.62
C TYR A 149 5.69 0.88 -4.97
N ARG A 150 4.38 1.00 -5.00
CA ARG A 150 3.64 2.23 -5.30
C ARG A 150 2.84 2.65 -4.08
N ASP A 151 2.95 3.92 -3.70
CA ASP A 151 2.12 4.50 -2.65
C ASP A 151 1.81 5.98 -2.93
N VAL A 152 0.53 6.28 -3.11
CA VAL A 152 0.04 7.64 -3.35
C VAL A 152 0.15 8.48 -2.08
N ARG A 153 -0.24 7.92 -0.93
CA ARG A 153 -0.31 8.65 0.36
C ARG A 153 1.02 8.65 1.13
N ARG A 154 1.97 7.79 0.75
CA ARG A 154 3.33 7.70 1.34
C ARG A 154 3.29 7.37 2.84
N PHE A 155 2.44 6.42 3.21
CA PHE A 155 2.31 5.96 4.59
C PHE A 155 2.84 4.55 4.79
N GLY A 156 2.99 3.76 3.73
CA GLY A 156 3.52 2.43 3.88
C GLY A 156 5.01 2.44 4.23
N THR A 157 5.41 1.39 4.94
CA THR A 157 6.72 1.29 5.56
C THR A 157 7.37 -0.05 5.25
N TRP A 158 8.68 -0.03 5.07
CA TRP A 158 9.53 -1.20 4.92
C TRP A 158 10.49 -1.23 6.11
N LEU A 159 10.63 -2.41 6.71
CA LEU A 159 11.55 -2.64 7.80
C LEU A 159 12.28 -3.95 7.57
N LEU A 160 13.59 -3.89 7.42
CA LEU A 160 14.45 -5.06 7.48
C LEU A 160 14.65 -5.44 8.94
N VAL A 161 14.48 -6.73 9.23
CA VAL A 161 14.52 -7.30 10.58
C VAL A 161 15.53 -8.44 10.61
N GLU A 162 16.36 -8.45 11.64
CA GLU A 162 17.41 -9.44 11.83
C GLU A 162 16.82 -10.81 12.24
N PRO A 163 17.59 -11.91 12.06
CA PRO A 163 17.10 -13.24 12.37
C PRO A 163 16.67 -13.35 13.84
N GLY A 164 15.47 -13.88 14.08
CA GLY A 164 14.91 -14.05 15.42
C GLY A 164 14.21 -12.82 16.02
N GLU A 165 14.27 -11.65 15.37
CA GLU A 165 13.60 -10.44 15.86
C GLU A 165 12.17 -10.25 15.33
N LEU A 166 11.78 -11.04 14.31
CA LEU A 166 10.49 -10.96 13.65
C LEU A 166 9.31 -11.24 14.60
N GLU A 167 9.33 -12.38 15.29
CA GLU A 167 8.25 -12.81 16.17
C GLU A 167 8.05 -11.88 17.37
N PRO A 168 9.12 -11.43 18.08
CA PRO A 168 9.00 -10.38 19.10
C PRO A 168 8.38 -9.09 18.56
N TYR A 169 8.82 -8.62 17.39
CA TYR A 169 8.33 -7.39 16.76
C TYR A 169 6.83 -7.45 16.45
N LEU A 170 6.37 -8.58 15.90
CA LEU A 170 4.97 -8.77 15.52
C LEU A 170 4.07 -8.98 16.73
N SER A 171 4.53 -9.76 17.71
CA SER A 171 3.77 -10.06 18.94
C SER A 171 3.47 -8.81 19.75
N ALA A 172 4.41 -7.87 19.80
CA ALA A 172 4.22 -6.57 20.44
C ALA A 172 3.17 -5.68 19.75
N ARG A 173 2.83 -5.92 18.48
CA ARG A 173 1.96 -5.03 17.67
C ARG A 173 0.63 -5.60 17.20
N LEU A 174 0.53 -6.91 17.00
CA LEU A 174 -0.62 -7.51 16.29
C LEU A 174 -1.57 -8.32 17.16
N GLY A 175 -1.17 -8.73 18.38
CA GLY A 175 -1.92 -9.77 19.08
C GLY A 175 -1.98 -11.08 18.27
N GLY A 176 -2.89 -12.00 18.62
CA GLY A 176 -3.06 -13.27 17.90
C GLY A 176 -3.67 -13.07 16.50
N GLU A 177 -3.30 -13.92 15.54
CA GLU A 177 -3.81 -13.86 14.16
C GLU A 177 -5.24 -14.38 14.08
N PRO A 178 -6.19 -13.61 13.51
CA PRO A 178 -7.61 -13.98 13.47
C PRO A 178 -7.93 -15.11 12.49
N LEU A 179 -7.07 -15.35 11.49
CA LEU A 179 -7.22 -16.45 10.52
C LEU A 179 -6.50 -17.73 10.95
N ASP A 180 -5.83 -17.72 12.11
CA ASP A 180 -5.25 -18.92 12.68
C ASP A 180 -6.36 -19.83 13.22
N ARG A 181 -6.26 -21.14 12.98
CA ARG A 181 -7.24 -22.13 13.46
C ARG A 181 -7.39 -22.15 14.99
N THR A 182 -6.42 -21.58 15.71
CA THR A 182 -6.44 -21.45 17.17
C THR A 182 -7.16 -20.18 17.67
N PHE A 183 -7.62 -19.30 16.78
CA PHE A 183 -8.45 -18.16 17.14
C PHE A 183 -9.89 -18.62 17.40
N THR A 184 -10.30 -18.59 18.67
CA THR A 184 -11.63 -19.01 19.11
C THR A 184 -12.36 -17.86 19.79
N SER A 185 -13.68 -17.85 19.71
CA SER A 185 -14.56 -16.86 20.35
C SER A 185 -14.32 -16.74 21.86
N ARG A 186 -13.89 -17.82 22.53
CA ARG A 186 -13.52 -17.83 23.94
C ARG A 186 -12.34 -16.89 24.27
N ARG A 187 -11.31 -16.85 23.41
CA ARG A 187 -10.12 -16.01 23.60
C ARG A 187 -10.39 -14.51 23.40
N LEU A 188 -11.49 -14.16 22.73
CA LEU A 188 -11.92 -12.77 22.58
C LEU A 188 -12.56 -12.24 23.87
N ALA A 189 -13.22 -13.10 24.65
CA ALA A 189 -13.89 -12.72 25.90
C ALA A 189 -12.93 -12.61 27.10
N GLU A 190 -11.71 -13.13 26.97
CA GLU A 190 -10.68 -13.14 28.03
C GLU A 190 -9.68 -11.96 27.90
N ARG A 191 -9.91 -11.02 26.98
CA ARG A 191 -9.15 -9.78 26.80
C ARG A 191 -10.02 -8.56 27.04
#